data_AF-A0A5N6PNB8-F1
#
_entry.id   AF-A0A5N6PNB8-F1
#
_cell.length_a   1.000
_cell.length_b   1.000
_cell.length_c   1.000
_cell.angle_alpha   90.00
_cell.angle_beta   90.00
_cell.angle_gamma   90.00
#
_symmetry.space_group_name_H-M   'P 1'
#
loop_
_entity.id
_entity.type
_entity.pdbx_description
1 polymer ?
#
loop_
_entity_poly.entity_id
_entity_poly.type
_entity_poly.pdbx_seq_one_letter_code
_entity_poly.pdbx_strand_id
1 'polypeptide(L)'
;MYHHAVKYVNHITKVCIIRASRDEHQKVWAAITMVRSVGNCPVVFNLLDLSGNIKACKTAALKCEELKFEHLKIVSGVPKTEDVNRHAQNLERIKILEH
;
A
#
# COMPACT_ATOMS: atom_id res chain seq x y z
N MET A 1 0.67 25.08 0.96
CA MET A 1 0.67 24.02 -0.08
C MET A 1 0.30 22.71 0.58
N TYR A 2 -0.79 22.08 0.16
CA TYR A 2 -1.24 20.79 0.69
C TYR A 2 -0.30 19.66 0.19
N HIS A 3 0.55 19.10 1.05
CA HIS A 3 1.47 18.01 0.71
C HIS A 3 0.85 16.65 1.01
N HIS A 4 -0.21 16.28 0.28
CA HIS A 4 -0.72 14.90 0.28
C HIS A 4 -0.30 14.21 -1.00
N ALA A 5 0.30 13.02 -0.89
CA ALA A 5 0.71 12.27 -2.07
C ALA A 5 0.56 10.77 -1.84
N VAL A 6 -0.01 10.08 -2.83
CA VAL A 6 0.08 8.63 -2.91
C VAL A 6 1.50 8.29 -3.36
N LYS A 7 2.29 7.69 -2.46
CA LYS A 7 3.70 7.38 -2.70
C LYS A 7 3.91 6.00 -3.30
N TYR A 8 2.98 5.09 -3.05
CA TYR A 8 3.06 3.72 -3.53
C TYR A 8 1.67 3.11 -3.66
N VAL A 9 1.47 2.31 -4.72
CA VAL A 9 0.29 1.46 -4.92
C VAL A 9 0.75 0.19 -5.61
N ASN A 10 0.33 -0.95 -5.09
CA ASN A 10 0.46 -2.25 -5.73
C ASN A 10 -0.91 -2.78 -6.15
N HIS A 11 -1.12 -2.96 -7.45
CA HIS A 11 -2.38 -3.48 -7.98
C HIS A 11 -2.53 -5.00 -7.80
N ILE A 12 -1.47 -5.75 -7.46
CA ILE A 12 -1.56 -7.19 -7.17
C ILE A 12 -2.07 -7.39 -5.74
N THR A 13 -1.34 -6.90 -4.73
CA THR A 13 -1.64 -7.09 -3.31
C THR A 13 -2.58 -6.03 -2.73
N LYS A 14 -2.91 -5.00 -3.52
CA LYS A 14 -3.78 -3.87 -3.14
C LYS A 14 -3.25 -3.09 -1.92
N VAL A 15 -1.94 -3.09 -1.70
CA VAL A 15 -1.29 -2.27 -0.67
C VAL A 15 -0.98 -0.89 -1.25
N CYS A 16 -1.22 0.16 -0.48
CA CYS A 16 -0.83 1.52 -0.84
C CYS A 16 -0.23 2.26 0.36
N ILE A 17 0.63 3.24 0.07
CA ILE A 17 1.21 4.15 1.07
C ILE A 17 0.80 5.57 0.68
N ILE A 18 0.09 6.23 1.58
CA ILE A 18 -0.37 7.61 1.43
C ILE A 18 0.41 8.45 2.43
N ARG A 19 1.02 9.51 1.93
CA ARG A 19 1.65 10.53 2.75
C ARG A 19 0.70 11.69 2.97
N ALA A 20 0.64 12.16 4.20
CA ALA A 20 -0.03 13.38 4.60
C ALA A 20 0.86 14.22 5.52
N SER A 21 0.56 15.51 5.66
CA SER A 21 1.14 16.35 6.69
C SER A 21 0.65 15.92 8.08
N ARG A 22 1.42 16.27 9.12
CA ARG A 22 1.06 15.93 10.52
C ARG A 22 -0.27 16.57 10.93
N ASP A 23 -0.62 17.73 10.41
CA ASP A 23 -1.85 18.42 10.81
C ASP A 23 -3.09 17.91 10.06
N GLU A 24 -2.90 17.17 8.96
CA GLU A 24 -3.98 16.79 8.05
C GLU A 24 -4.19 15.28 7.95
N HIS A 25 -3.31 14.47 8.56
CA HIS A 25 -3.42 13.01 8.52
C HIS A 25 -4.80 12.49 8.98
N GLN A 26 -5.42 13.13 9.99
CA GLN A 26 -6.77 12.77 10.45
C GLN A 26 -7.84 13.04 9.40
N LYS A 27 -7.75 14.16 8.68
CA LYS A 27 -8.68 14.50 7.59
C LYS A 27 -8.52 13.54 6.42
N VAL A 28 -7.28 13.20 6.07
CA VAL A 28 -6.97 12.20 5.04
C VAL A 28 -7.54 10.83 5.44
N TRP A 29 -7.34 10.40 6.68
CA TRP A 29 -7.91 9.15 7.18
C TRP A 29 -9.44 9.15 7.13
N ALA A 30 -10.09 10.21 7.60
CA ALA A 30 -11.54 10.35 7.52
C ALA A 30 -12.06 10.33 6.08
N ALA A 31 -11.35 10.94 5.13
CA ALA A 31 -11.71 10.86 3.72
C ALA A 31 -11.61 9.43 3.18
N ILE A 32 -10.56 8.69 3.53
CA ILE A 32 -10.35 7.30 3.10
C ILE A 32 -11.47 6.38 3.59
N THR A 33 -11.93 6.53 4.83
CA THR A 33 -13.00 5.67 5.38
C THR A 33 -14.36 5.91 4.71
N MET A 34 -14.55 7.06 4.05
CA MET A 34 -15.75 7.37 3.28
C MET A 34 -15.70 6.83 1.84
N VAL A 35 -14.54 6.38 1.34
CA VAL A 35 -14.44 5.83 -0.01
C VAL A 35 -15.19 4.51 -0.08
N ARG A 36 -16.20 4.44 -0.95
CA ARG A 36 -17.00 3.23 -1.18
C ARG A 36 -16.61 2.47 -2.44
N SER A 37 -16.02 3.15 -3.41
CA SER A 37 -15.64 2.53 -4.69
C SER A 37 -14.48 3.28 -5.34
N VAL A 38 -13.64 2.53 -6.08
CA VAL A 38 -12.57 3.08 -6.93
C VAL A 38 -12.70 2.41 -8.30
N GLY A 39 -12.85 3.21 -9.37
CA GLY A 39 -13.00 2.68 -10.73
C GLY A 39 -14.18 1.71 -10.88
N ASN A 40 -15.33 2.05 -10.30
CA ASN A 40 -16.54 1.21 -10.24
C ASN A 40 -16.41 -0.14 -9.50
N CYS A 41 -15.28 -0.38 -8.82
CA CYS A 41 -15.11 -1.53 -7.94
C CYS A 41 -15.39 -1.12 -6.49
N PRO A 42 -16.29 -1.80 -5.76
CA PRO A 42 -16.45 -1.60 -4.32
C PRO A 42 -15.14 -1.87 -3.59
N VAL A 43 -14.79 -0.99 -2.64
CA VAL A 43 -13.54 -1.14 -1.87
C VAL A 43 -13.76 -0.84 -0.39
N VAL A 44 -12.92 -1.46 0.43
CA VAL A 44 -12.77 -1.13 1.85
C VAL A 44 -11.27 -0.93 2.10
N PHE A 45 -10.92 0.18 2.72
CA PHE A 45 -9.56 0.46 3.13
C PHE A 45 -9.36 0.05 4.59
N ASN A 46 -8.40 -0.85 4.81
CA ASN A 46 -7.97 -1.24 6.15
C ASN A 46 -6.69 -0.49 6.50
N LEU A 47 -6.66 0.15 7.68
CA LEU A 47 -5.45 0.77 8.19
C LEU A 47 -4.44 -0.32 8.57
N LEU A 48 -3.25 -0.24 7.99
CA LEU A 48 -2.14 -1.16 8.33
C LEU A 48 -1.18 -0.53 9.34
N ASP A 49 -0.72 0.68 9.06
CA ASP A 49 0.23 1.43 9.88
C ASP A 49 -0.04 2.93 9.72
N LEU A 50 0.07 3.67 10.83
CA LEU A 50 0.04 5.13 10.83
C LEU A 50 1.24 5.62 11.65
N SER A 51 2.33 5.91 10.96
CA SER A 51 3.59 6.34 11.58
C SER A 51 4.11 7.63 10.96
N GLY A 52 4.77 8.46 11.78
CA GLY A 52 5.52 9.63 11.32
C GLY A 52 6.94 9.28 10.85
N ASN A 53 7.26 7.99 10.74
CA ASN A 53 8.61 7.50 10.43
C ASN A 53 8.56 6.57 9.21
N ILE A 54 9.19 6.99 8.12
CA ILE A 54 9.20 6.22 6.88
C ILE A 54 9.80 4.81 7.05
N LYS A 55 10.75 4.62 7.98
CA LYS A 55 11.37 3.31 8.21
C LYS A 55 10.35 2.33 8.78
N ALA A 56 9.59 2.76 9.79
CA ALA A 56 8.52 1.94 10.38
C ALA A 56 7.44 1.61 9.34
N CYS A 57 7.01 2.61 8.57
CA CYS A 57 6.04 2.42 7.48
C CYS A 57 6.54 1.43 6.42
N LYS A 58 7.80 1.55 5.96
CA LYS A 58 8.42 0.62 5.00
C LYS A 58 8.45 -0.80 5.55
N THR A 59 8.88 -0.99 6.80
CA THR A 59 8.93 -2.33 7.41
C THR A 59 7.54 -2.97 7.49
N ALA A 60 6.53 -2.21 7.91
CA ALA A 60 5.15 -2.69 7.95
C ALA A 60 4.62 -3.04 6.54
N ALA A 61 4.89 -2.18 5.55
CA ALA A 61 4.48 -2.38 4.17
C ALA A 61 5.14 -3.60 3.52
N LEU A 62 6.47 -3.76 3.66
CA LEU A 62 7.22 -4.91 3.13
C LEU A 62 6.69 -6.23 3.71
N LYS A 63 6.50 -6.28 5.04
CA LYS A 63 5.94 -7.46 5.71
C LYS A 63 4.54 -7.78 5.20
N CYS A 64 3.70 -6.77 5.01
CA CYS A 64 2.34 -6.96 4.49
C CYS A 64 2.33 -7.44 3.03
N GLU A 65 3.21 -6.88 2.20
CA GLU A 65 3.38 -7.28 0.79
C GLU A 65 3.77 -8.75 0.66
N GLU A 66 4.79 -9.18 1.41
CA GLU A 66 5.24 -10.58 1.41
C GLU A 66 4.11 -11.52 1.84
N LEU A 67 3.45 -11.23 2.98
CA LEU A 67 2.35 -12.08 3.47
C LEU A 67 1.18 -12.16 2.48
N LYS A 68 0.81 -11.04 1.86
CA LYS A 68 -0.27 -11.03 0.87
C LYS A 68 0.13 -11.76 -0.40
N PHE A 69 1.37 -11.63 -0.85
CA PHE A 69 1.83 -12.33 -2.04
C PHE A 69 1.88 -13.84 -1.82
N GLU A 70 2.37 -14.31 -0.67
CA GLU A 70 2.33 -15.73 -0.31
C GLU A 70 0.89 -16.26 -0.25
N HIS A 71 -0.03 -15.50 0.35
CA HIS A 71 -1.44 -15.87 0.37
C HIS A 71 -2.04 -15.98 -1.03
N LEU A 72 -1.67 -15.07 -1.95
CA LEU A 72 -2.10 -15.14 -3.34
C LEU A 72 -1.60 -16.40 -4.05
N LYS A 73 -0.38 -16.88 -3.75
CA LYS A 73 0.12 -18.17 -4.32
C LYS A 73 -0.71 -19.35 -3.86
N ILE A 74 -1.18 -19.33 -2.61
CA ILE A 74 -2.02 -20.41 -2.07
C ILE A 74 -3.40 -20.39 -2.73
N VAL A 75 -4.01 -19.21 -2.86
CA VAL A 75 -5.38 -19.07 -3.39
C VAL A 75 -5.44 -19.23 -4.91
N SER A 76 -4.48 -18.65 -5.65
CA SER A 76 -4.50 -18.60 -7.12
C SER A 76 -3.61 -19.68 -7.77
N GLY A 77 -2.93 -20.50 -6.98
CA GLY A 77 -1.92 -21.44 -7.47
C GLY A 77 -0.59 -20.76 -7.83
N VAL A 78 0.24 -21.43 -8.64
CA VAL A 78 1.58 -20.95 -9.01
C VAL A 78 1.47 -19.61 -9.74
N PRO A 79 2.06 -18.52 -9.20
CA PRO A 79 2.03 -17.21 -9.88
C PRO A 79 2.76 -17.27 -11.21
N LYS A 80 2.27 -16.52 -12.20
CA LYS A 80 2.98 -16.32 -13.46
C LYS A 80 4.33 -15.65 -13.18
N THR A 81 5.35 -15.96 -13.97
CA THR A 81 6.69 -15.36 -13.86
C THR A 81 6.64 -13.82 -13.88
N GLU A 82 5.72 -13.25 -14.66
CA GLU A 82 5.49 -11.80 -14.71
C GLU A 82 5.04 -11.22 -13.36
N ASP A 83 4.16 -11.93 -12.63
CA ASP A 83 3.68 -11.49 -11.32
C ASP A 83 4.78 -11.57 -10.27
N VAL A 84 5.65 -12.58 -10.34
CA VAL A 84 6.81 -12.71 -9.47
C VAL A 84 7.80 -11.56 -9.70
N ASN A 85 8.13 -11.28 -10.96
CA ASN A 85 9.04 -10.18 -11.31
C ASN A 85 8.47 -8.82 -10.88
N ARG A 86 7.17 -8.61 -11.10
CA ARG A 86 6.48 -7.38 -10.71
C ARG A 86 6.39 -7.22 -9.19
N HIS A 87 6.18 -8.31 -8.47
CA HIS A 87 6.23 -8.29 -7.01
C HIS A 87 7.62 -7.91 -6.51
N ALA A 88 8.69 -8.52 -7.04
CA ALA A 88 10.07 -8.15 -6.70
C ALA A 88 10.36 -6.67 -6.95
N GLN A 89 9.94 -6.14 -8.11
CA GLN A 89 10.08 -4.71 -8.43
C GLN A 89 9.31 -3.83 -7.42
N ASN A 90 8.12 -4.25 -7.02
CA ASN A 90 7.29 -3.52 -6.06
C ASN A 90 7.93 -3.46 -4.66
N LEU A 91 8.55 -4.55 -4.20
CA LEU A 91 9.32 -4.55 -2.96
C LEU A 91 10.46 -3.53 -3.02
N GLU A 92 11.17 -3.48 -4.15
CA GLU A 92 12.27 -2.53 -4.34
C GLU A 92 11.78 -1.08 -4.35
N ARG A 93 10.63 -0.81 -4.97
CA ARG A 93 9.97 0.50 -4.94
C ARG A 93 9.68 0.94 -3.51
N ILE A 94 9.26 0.05 -2.61
CA ILE A 94 9.05 0.37 -1.19
C ILE A 94 10.38 0.70 -0.51
N LYS A 95 11.43 -0.08 -0.76
CA LYS A 95 12.76 0.14 -0.14
C LYS A 95 13.35 1.49 -0.51
N ILE A 96 13.14 1.98 -1.73
CA ILE A 96 13.65 3.28 -2.20
C ILE A 96 12.74 4.46 -1.88
N LEU A 97 11.60 4.29 -1.18
CA LEU A 97 10.72 5.43 -0.87
C LEU A 97 11.44 6.49 -0.01
N GLU A 98 11.55 7.71 -0.51
CA GLU A 98 12.17 8.82 0.23
C GLU A 98 11.13 9.72 0.91
N HIS A 99 11.66 10.62 1.77
CA HIS A 99 10.90 11.62 2.53
C HIS A 99 10.32 12.73 1.64
#